data_AF-A0A0U1NTJ7-F1
#
_entry.id   AF-A0A0U1NTJ7-F1
#
_cell.length_a   1.000
_cell.length_b   1.000
_cell.length_c   1.000
_cell.angle_alpha   90.00
_cell.angle_beta   90.00
_cell.angle_gamma   90.00
#
_symmetry.space_group_name_H-M   'P 1'
#
loop_
_entity.id
_entity.type
_entity.pdbx_description
1 polymer ?
#
loop_
_entity_poly.entity_id
_entity_poly.type
_entity_poly.pdbx_seq_one_letter_code
_entity_poly.pdbx_strand_id
1 'polypeptide(L)'
;MLNKMTTSLTQPISKKMLLAILIITIGAEVDLYLSRYSYLAETLYNGIMVGSLFLGLKLSPRLRDPLVIPKTKRQLSLQFTGAFLIFFLVSTVNNFYSTIVFQDFSDNYDQYVQSYTDPQTYVDDGTSPNFVSSFFDKVDTFGNDLYSDALAGLEEVWRLAYIVLILIIFKKIFPNRWNKGSRDIFVMLALFISSILFGIDHTLDTEESWPVRVGAIVTFANMGFTFGLILLWTRNLWLAVIVHAVYDIVTTTSWYFFDYAVEVFAFVVLVLHIILFTIEKRKKKYDQPIESLPMAE
;
A
#
# COMPACT_ATOMS: atom_id res chain seq x y z
N MET A 1 20.94 -11.08 5.40
CA MET A 1 19.79 -10.48 6.15
C MET A 1 18.43 -10.81 5.52
N LEU A 2 18.31 -10.92 4.18
CA LEU A 2 17.09 -11.39 3.49
C LEU A 2 16.77 -12.87 3.74
N ASN A 3 17.77 -13.75 3.76
CA ASN A 3 17.58 -15.20 3.98
C ASN A 3 16.74 -15.57 5.21
N LYS A 4 16.83 -14.80 6.31
CA LYS A 4 16.03 -15.01 7.52
C LYS A 4 14.56 -14.62 7.30
N MET A 5 14.31 -13.47 6.68
CA MET A 5 12.97 -12.99 6.34
C MET A 5 12.28 -13.95 5.38
N THR A 6 12.95 -14.39 4.31
CA THR A 6 12.37 -15.36 3.36
C THR A 6 12.06 -16.71 4.03
N THR A 7 12.86 -17.11 5.02
CA THR A 7 12.57 -18.32 5.83
C THR A 7 11.31 -18.12 6.67
N SER A 8 11.14 -16.95 7.28
CA SER A 8 9.95 -16.59 8.07
C SER A 8 8.68 -16.53 7.22
N LEU A 9 8.74 -15.86 6.06
CA LEU A 9 7.61 -15.74 5.13
C LEU A 9 7.15 -17.10 4.60
N THR A 10 8.09 -18.04 4.39
CA THR A 10 7.79 -19.40 3.89
C THR A 10 7.69 -20.47 4.98
N GLN A 11 7.48 -20.08 6.24
CA GLN A 11 7.11 -21.02 7.29
C GLN A 11 5.80 -21.74 6.94
N PRO A 12 5.61 -23.00 7.38
CA PRO A 12 4.39 -23.74 7.14
C PRO A 12 3.15 -22.90 7.45
N ILE A 13 2.18 -22.92 6.54
CA ILE A 13 0.88 -22.28 6.70
C ILE A 13 -0.17 -23.35 6.97
N SER A 14 -1.09 -23.09 7.89
CA SER A 14 -2.22 -23.99 8.12
C SER A 14 -3.17 -23.94 6.93
N LYS A 15 -3.97 -25.00 6.73
CA LYS A 15 -4.99 -25.02 5.66
C LYS A 15 -5.94 -23.84 5.75
N LYS A 16 -6.34 -23.45 6.97
CA LYS A 16 -7.19 -22.28 7.23
C LYS A 16 -6.52 -20.97 6.78
N MET A 17 -5.21 -20.84 7.04
CA MET A 17 -4.46 -19.65 6.65
C MET A 17 -4.22 -19.59 5.13
N LEU A 18 -3.95 -20.73 4.49
CA LEU A 18 -3.87 -20.81 3.03
C LEU A 18 -5.20 -20.43 2.38
N LEU A 19 -6.32 -20.95 2.90
CA LEU A 19 -7.65 -20.59 2.40
C LEU A 19 -7.92 -19.09 2.55
N ALA A 20 -7.59 -18.50 3.71
CA ALA A 20 -7.74 -17.06 3.92
C ALA A 20 -6.87 -16.24 2.95
N ILE A 21 -5.63 -16.65 2.70
CA ILE A 21 -4.75 -16.03 1.69
C ILE A 21 -5.42 -16.09 0.32
N LEU A 22 -5.92 -17.25 -0.11
CA LEU A 22 -6.55 -17.41 -1.42
C LEU A 22 -7.83 -16.58 -1.58
N ILE A 23 -8.66 -16.49 -0.53
CA ILE A 23 -9.87 -15.65 -0.54
C ILE A 23 -9.49 -14.18 -0.70
N ILE A 24 -8.52 -13.72 0.09
CA ILE A 24 -8.10 -12.32 0.13
C ILE A 24 -7.29 -11.91 -1.11
N THR A 25 -6.71 -12.86 -1.85
CA THR A 25 -6.03 -12.57 -3.11
C THR A 25 -6.93 -12.81 -4.32
N ILE A 26 -7.32 -14.06 -4.57
CA ILE A 26 -8.05 -14.43 -5.80
C ILE A 26 -9.54 -14.13 -5.65
N GLY A 27 -10.11 -14.35 -4.46
CA GLY A 27 -11.53 -14.06 -4.21
C GLY A 27 -11.82 -12.56 -4.33
N ALA A 28 -10.96 -11.76 -3.73
CA ALA A 28 -10.88 -10.32 -3.88
C ALA A 28 -10.90 -9.84 -5.35
N GLU A 29 -9.98 -10.32 -6.19
CA GLU A 29 -9.92 -9.95 -7.62
C GLU A 29 -11.19 -10.36 -8.38
N VAL A 30 -11.75 -11.53 -8.05
CA VAL A 30 -13.01 -11.99 -8.66
C VAL A 30 -14.17 -11.09 -8.25
N ASP A 31 -14.30 -10.76 -6.97
CA ASP A 31 -15.35 -9.88 -6.47
C ASP A 31 -15.19 -8.45 -7.02
N LEU A 32 -13.95 -7.95 -7.15
CA LEU A 32 -13.67 -6.65 -7.76
C LEU A 32 -14.01 -6.65 -9.26
N TYR A 33 -13.70 -7.71 -9.99
CA TYR A 33 -14.12 -7.82 -11.39
C TYR A 33 -15.66 -7.85 -11.53
N LEU A 34 -16.33 -8.56 -10.62
CA LEU A 34 -17.77 -8.71 -10.63
C LEU A 34 -18.51 -7.47 -10.12
N SER A 35 -17.84 -6.54 -9.41
CA SER A 35 -18.47 -5.30 -8.90
C SER A 35 -19.04 -4.46 -10.05
N ARG A 36 -18.40 -4.49 -11.22
CA ARG A 36 -18.90 -3.94 -12.50
C ARG A 36 -20.35 -4.28 -12.82
N TYR A 37 -20.78 -5.47 -12.39
CA TYR A 37 -22.05 -6.05 -12.77
C TYR A 37 -22.97 -6.30 -11.55
N SER A 38 -22.48 -6.09 -10.32
CA SER A 38 -23.18 -6.54 -9.12
C SER A 38 -22.77 -5.80 -7.84
N TYR A 39 -23.73 -5.11 -7.24
CA TYR A 39 -23.63 -4.53 -5.89
C TYR A 39 -23.30 -5.56 -4.81
N LEU A 40 -23.77 -6.81 -4.98
CA LEU A 40 -23.42 -7.88 -4.05
C LEU A 40 -21.92 -8.17 -4.11
N ALA A 41 -21.31 -8.15 -5.29
CA ALA A 41 -19.89 -8.39 -5.45
C ALA A 41 -19.06 -7.25 -4.82
N GLU A 42 -19.46 -5.99 -5.02
CA GLU A 42 -18.87 -4.84 -4.33
C GLU A 42 -18.98 -4.96 -2.79
N THR A 43 -20.15 -5.35 -2.28
CA THR A 43 -20.35 -5.57 -0.83
C THR A 43 -19.46 -6.70 -0.30
N LEU A 44 -19.30 -7.78 -1.06
CA LEU A 44 -18.43 -8.89 -0.70
C LEU A 44 -16.96 -8.48 -0.74
N TYR A 45 -16.52 -7.74 -1.76
CA TYR A 45 -15.19 -7.16 -1.86
C TYR A 45 -14.87 -6.31 -0.62
N ASN A 46 -15.75 -5.39 -0.25
CA ASN A 46 -15.59 -4.57 0.97
C ASN A 46 -15.53 -5.43 2.24
N GLY A 47 -16.34 -6.49 2.31
CA GLY A 47 -16.28 -7.48 3.39
C GLY A 47 -14.94 -8.22 3.45
N ILE A 48 -14.38 -8.61 2.30
CA ILE A 48 -13.05 -9.22 2.21
C ILE A 48 -11.96 -8.23 2.64
N MET A 49 -12.07 -6.96 2.22
CA MET A 49 -11.15 -5.90 2.60
C MET A 49 -11.09 -5.70 4.10
N VAL A 50 -12.23 -5.53 4.76
CA VAL A 50 -12.31 -5.45 6.23
C VAL A 50 -11.80 -6.74 6.89
N GLY A 51 -12.21 -7.91 6.36
CA GLY A 51 -11.78 -9.21 6.84
C GLY A 51 -10.26 -9.45 6.73
N SER A 52 -9.61 -8.78 5.78
CA SER A 52 -8.17 -8.89 5.55
C SER A 52 -7.34 -8.43 6.75
N LEU A 53 -7.88 -7.55 7.60
CA LEU A 53 -7.25 -7.12 8.84
C LEU A 53 -6.85 -8.31 9.72
N PHE A 54 -7.71 -9.32 9.83
CA PHE A 54 -7.41 -10.53 10.63
C PHE A 54 -6.29 -11.37 10.02
N LEU A 55 -6.21 -11.43 8.69
CA LEU A 55 -5.09 -12.09 8.02
C LEU A 55 -3.80 -11.27 8.19
N GLY A 56 -3.87 -9.94 8.05
CA GLY A 56 -2.77 -9.01 8.28
C GLY A 56 -2.17 -9.15 9.68
N LEU A 57 -3.01 -9.31 10.71
CA LEU A 57 -2.56 -9.57 12.08
C LEU A 57 -1.77 -10.87 12.21
N LYS A 58 -2.12 -11.90 11.43
CA LYS A 58 -1.40 -13.19 11.41
C LYS A 58 -0.16 -13.19 10.51
N LEU A 59 -0.15 -12.40 9.46
CA LEU A 59 0.98 -12.29 8.52
C LEU A 59 2.06 -11.32 9.02
N SER A 60 1.69 -10.23 9.68
CA SER A 60 2.60 -9.19 10.16
C SER A 60 3.79 -9.73 11.00
N PRO A 61 3.60 -10.69 11.93
CA PRO A 61 4.72 -11.29 12.66
C PRO A 61 5.75 -12.00 11.76
N ARG A 62 5.34 -12.51 10.59
CA ARG A 62 6.25 -13.21 9.67
C ARG A 62 7.25 -12.28 8.98
N LEU A 63 6.98 -10.97 8.95
CA LEU A 63 7.93 -9.96 8.45
C LEU A 63 9.00 -9.60 9.48
N ARG A 64 8.69 -9.73 10.78
CA ARG A 64 9.58 -9.31 11.86
C ARG A 64 10.70 -10.31 12.05
N ASP A 65 11.90 -9.79 12.32
CA ASP A 65 13.00 -10.62 12.79
C ASP A 65 12.89 -10.73 14.31
N PRO A 66 12.71 -11.93 14.88
CA PRO A 66 12.52 -12.12 16.32
C PRO A 66 13.73 -11.69 17.16
N LEU A 67 14.91 -11.49 16.53
CA LEU A 67 16.13 -11.06 17.21
C LEU A 67 16.30 -9.53 17.23
N VAL A 68 15.44 -8.79 16.52
CA VAL A 68 15.54 -7.33 16.46
C VAL A 68 14.75 -6.70 17.60
N ILE A 69 15.43 -5.86 18.38
CA ILE A 69 14.85 -5.12 19.50
C ILE A 69 13.64 -4.30 18.99
N PRO A 70 12.50 -4.31 19.71
CA PRO A 70 11.35 -3.49 19.35
C PRO A 70 11.74 -2.02 19.18
N LYS A 71 11.33 -1.42 18.06
CA LYS A 71 11.59 -0.01 17.78
C LYS A 71 10.87 0.87 18.79
N THR A 72 11.52 1.95 19.21
CA THR A 72 10.87 2.99 20.03
C THR A 72 9.81 3.74 19.21
N LYS A 73 8.87 4.42 19.87
CA LYS A 73 7.86 5.26 19.19
C LYS A 73 8.49 6.26 18.23
N ARG A 74 9.58 6.92 18.64
CA ARG A 74 10.33 7.86 17.80
C ARG A 74 10.92 7.19 16.55
N GLN A 75 11.47 5.98 16.69
CA GLN A 75 12.00 5.23 15.56
C GLN A 75 10.90 4.76 14.60
N LEU A 76 9.71 4.43 15.12
CA LEU A 76 8.54 4.14 14.29
C LEU A 76 8.07 5.39 13.54
N SER A 77 7.99 6.55 14.20
CA SER A 77 7.67 7.83 13.54
C SER A 77 8.70 8.20 12.48
N LEU A 78 10.00 7.98 12.73
CA LEU A 78 11.05 8.18 11.74
C LEU A 78 10.90 7.26 10.53
N GLN A 79 10.52 6.01 10.78
CA GLN A 79 10.28 5.05 9.71
C GLN A 79 9.06 5.42 8.88
N PHE A 80 7.97 5.87 9.52
CA PHE A 80 6.77 6.34 8.86
C PHE A 80 7.07 7.56 7.98
N THR A 81 7.63 8.62 8.57
CA THR A 81 7.96 9.85 7.84
C THR A 81 8.93 9.58 6.69
N GLY A 82 9.94 8.73 6.87
CA GLY A 82 10.86 8.34 5.81
C GLY A 82 10.18 7.54 4.69
N ALA A 83 9.32 6.57 5.04
CA ALA A 83 8.56 5.80 4.06
C ALA A 83 7.57 6.65 3.27
N PHE A 84 6.84 7.55 3.95
CA PHE A 84 5.92 8.48 3.32
C PHE A 84 6.64 9.39 2.33
N LEU A 85 7.78 9.99 2.72
CA LEU A 85 8.53 10.88 1.82
C LEU A 85 9.11 10.15 0.60
N ILE A 86 9.60 8.92 0.80
CA ILE A 86 10.06 8.07 -0.32
C ILE A 86 8.90 7.77 -1.25
N PHE A 87 7.75 7.36 -0.70
CA PHE A 87 6.56 7.06 -1.49
C PHE A 87 6.09 8.29 -2.27
N PHE A 88 5.93 9.43 -1.61
CA PHE A 88 5.56 10.71 -2.22
C PHE A 88 6.50 11.07 -3.38
N LEU A 89 7.82 11.08 -3.15
CA LEU A 89 8.80 11.42 -4.20
C LEU A 89 8.72 10.49 -5.40
N VAL A 90 8.64 9.17 -5.17
CA VAL A 90 8.56 8.19 -6.26
C VAL A 90 7.21 8.29 -6.98
N SER A 91 6.12 8.54 -6.26
CA SER A 91 4.80 8.78 -6.82
C SER A 91 4.80 10.01 -7.73
N THR A 92 5.39 11.14 -7.29
CA THR A 92 5.53 12.34 -8.12
C THR A 92 6.30 12.06 -9.42
N VAL A 93 7.41 11.32 -9.33
CA VAL A 93 8.20 10.94 -10.52
C VAL A 93 7.41 10.02 -11.45
N ASN A 94 6.68 9.05 -10.88
CA ASN A 94 5.83 8.13 -11.64
C ASN A 94 4.71 8.88 -12.35
N ASN A 95 4.02 9.78 -11.66
CA ASN A 95 2.95 10.59 -12.24
C ASN A 95 3.47 11.45 -13.39
N PHE A 96 4.62 12.13 -13.20
CA PHE A 96 5.26 12.90 -14.27
C PHE A 96 5.60 12.04 -15.49
N TYR A 97 6.15 10.84 -15.26
CA TYR A 97 6.43 9.88 -16.33
C TYR A 97 5.15 9.44 -17.04
N SER A 98 4.09 9.10 -16.31
CA SER A 98 2.81 8.68 -16.85
C SER A 98 2.15 9.78 -17.68
N THR A 99 2.22 11.05 -17.27
CA THR A 99 1.73 12.19 -18.07
C THR A 99 2.45 12.33 -19.42
N ILE A 100 3.73 11.96 -19.49
CA ILE A 100 4.49 12.04 -20.75
C ILE A 100 4.21 10.83 -21.65
N VAL A 101 4.19 9.62 -21.07
CA VAL A 101 4.21 8.36 -21.83
C VAL A 101 2.80 7.81 -22.08
N PHE A 102 1.87 8.05 -21.17
CA PHE A 102 0.49 7.54 -21.22
C PHE A 102 -0.50 8.71 -21.17
N GLN A 103 -0.42 9.58 -22.18
CA GLN A 103 -1.27 10.78 -22.28
C GLN A 103 -2.76 10.44 -22.17
N ASP A 104 -3.23 9.40 -22.87
CA ASP A 104 -4.63 8.97 -22.80
C ASP A 104 -5.08 8.64 -21.36
N PHE A 105 -4.22 8.00 -20.56
CA PHE A 105 -4.52 7.75 -19.16
C PHE A 105 -4.47 9.03 -18.32
N SER A 106 -3.46 9.89 -18.56
CA SER A 106 -3.28 11.13 -17.81
C SER A 106 -4.42 12.13 -18.05
N ASP A 107 -4.90 12.24 -19.29
CA ASP A 107 -5.98 13.16 -19.68
C ASP A 107 -7.34 12.72 -19.13
N ASN A 108 -7.50 11.42 -18.86
CA ASN A 108 -8.70 10.83 -18.29
C ASN A 108 -8.54 10.46 -16.80
N TYR A 109 -7.43 10.83 -16.15
CA TYR A 109 -7.11 10.37 -14.80
C TYR A 109 -8.17 10.83 -13.79
N ASP A 110 -8.60 12.09 -13.86
CA ASP A 110 -9.64 12.63 -12.98
C ASP A 110 -10.98 11.91 -13.18
N GLN A 111 -11.33 11.55 -14.42
CA GLN A 111 -12.56 10.80 -14.72
C GLN A 111 -12.47 9.34 -14.25
N TYR A 112 -11.31 8.73 -14.39
CA TYR A 112 -11.03 7.37 -13.93
C TYR A 112 -11.04 7.29 -12.40
N VAL A 113 -10.49 8.29 -11.73
CA VAL A 113 -10.56 8.45 -10.27
C VAL A 113 -12.00 8.66 -9.81
N GLN A 114 -12.76 9.52 -10.51
CA GLN A 114 -14.17 9.78 -10.17
C GLN A 114 -15.03 8.54 -10.36
N SER A 115 -14.83 7.76 -11.42
CA SER A 115 -15.58 6.52 -11.64
C SER A 115 -15.24 5.42 -10.62
N TYR A 116 -14.04 5.47 -10.03
CA TYR A 116 -13.60 4.60 -8.94
C TYR A 116 -14.15 5.04 -7.57
N THR A 117 -14.35 6.34 -7.36
CA THR A 117 -14.78 6.93 -6.07
C THR A 117 -16.28 7.18 -5.98
N ASP A 118 -16.98 7.39 -7.10
CA ASP A 118 -18.42 7.60 -7.11
C ASP A 118 -19.14 6.29 -6.77
N PRO A 119 -19.82 6.20 -5.60
CA PRO A 119 -20.82 5.16 -5.44
C PRO A 119 -21.90 5.37 -6.51
N GLN A 120 -22.43 4.30 -7.11
CA GLN A 120 -23.53 4.37 -8.09
C GLN A 120 -24.87 4.87 -7.49
N THR A 121 -24.83 5.67 -6.45
CA THR A 121 -25.95 6.12 -5.62
C THR A 121 -26.42 7.54 -5.93
N TYR A 122 -26.46 7.95 -7.19
CA TYR A 122 -27.30 9.09 -7.57
C TYR A 122 -28.64 8.59 -8.11
N VAL A 123 -29.59 8.37 -7.19
CA VAL A 123 -31.02 8.45 -7.53
C VAL A 123 -31.34 9.94 -7.56
N ASP A 124 -31.43 10.49 -8.77
CA ASP A 124 -31.82 11.88 -9.03
C ASP A 124 -33.30 12.08 -8.65
N ASP A 125 -33.58 12.25 -7.37
CA ASP A 125 -34.87 12.75 -6.90
C ASP A 125 -34.86 14.27 -7.07
N GLY A 126 -35.45 14.72 -8.18
CA GLY A 126 -35.55 16.11 -8.67
C GLY A 126 -36.29 17.11 -7.77
N THR A 127 -36.03 17.08 -6.47
CA THR A 127 -36.44 18.08 -5.49
C THR A 127 -35.28 19.02 -5.20
N SER A 128 -35.50 20.31 -5.48
CA SER A 128 -34.57 21.42 -5.21
C SER A 128 -33.85 21.28 -3.85
N PRO A 129 -32.51 21.36 -3.79
CA PRO A 129 -31.75 21.00 -2.60
C PRO A 129 -31.95 22.04 -1.50
N ASN A 130 -32.40 21.59 -0.33
CA ASN A 130 -32.33 22.38 0.89
C ASN A 130 -30.88 22.42 1.39
N PHE A 131 -30.42 23.54 1.94
CA PHE A 131 -29.04 23.69 2.44
C PHE A 131 -28.61 22.54 3.39
N VAL A 132 -29.54 22.04 4.20
CA VAL A 132 -29.31 20.93 5.14
C VAL A 132 -29.05 19.59 4.40
N SER A 133 -29.77 19.28 3.31
CA SER A 133 -29.48 18.07 2.53
C SER A 133 -28.10 18.18 1.89
N SER A 134 -27.76 19.34 1.30
CA SER A 134 -26.44 19.55 0.69
C SER A 134 -25.25 19.43 1.66
N PHE A 135 -25.47 19.64 2.97
CA PHE A 135 -24.42 19.45 3.97
C PHE A 135 -24.23 17.96 4.29
N PHE A 136 -25.32 17.23 4.53
CA PHE A 136 -25.25 15.79 4.80
C PHE A 136 -24.74 15.03 3.58
N ASP A 137 -25.19 15.38 2.37
CA ASP A 137 -24.71 14.77 1.13
C ASP A 137 -23.19 14.93 1.00
N LYS A 138 -22.65 16.13 1.28
CA LYS A 138 -21.19 16.37 1.27
C LYS A 138 -20.43 15.60 2.35
N VAL A 139 -20.99 15.49 3.55
CA VAL A 139 -20.39 14.71 4.64
C VAL A 139 -20.40 13.23 4.31
N ASP A 140 -21.47 12.74 3.70
CA ASP A 140 -21.61 11.33 3.31
C ASP A 140 -20.67 10.99 2.16
N THR A 141 -20.59 11.81 1.11
CA THR A 141 -19.65 11.60 0.00
C THR A 141 -18.20 11.65 0.49
N PHE A 142 -17.79 12.72 1.16
CA PHE A 142 -16.42 12.84 1.65
C PHE A 142 -16.08 11.75 2.70
N GLY A 143 -17.04 11.42 3.57
CA GLY A 143 -16.88 10.37 4.58
C GLY A 143 -16.74 8.98 3.96
N ASN A 144 -17.46 8.70 2.87
CA ASN A 144 -17.34 7.46 2.11
C ASN A 144 -15.96 7.34 1.45
N ASP A 145 -15.47 8.42 0.84
CA ASP A 145 -14.14 8.42 0.21
C ASP A 145 -13.04 8.22 1.24
N LEU A 146 -13.13 8.90 2.40
CA LEU A 146 -12.20 8.65 3.51
C LEU A 146 -12.23 7.21 4.03
N TYR A 147 -13.41 6.59 4.05
CA TYR A 147 -13.54 5.19 4.44
C TYR A 147 -12.91 4.26 3.39
N SER A 148 -13.15 4.54 2.11
CA SER A 148 -12.56 3.82 0.99
C SER A 148 -11.04 3.92 1.00
N ASP A 149 -10.48 5.12 1.13
CA ASP A 149 -9.03 5.37 1.23
C ASP A 149 -8.40 4.62 2.42
N ALA A 150 -9.10 4.60 3.57
CA ALA A 150 -8.65 3.85 4.74
C ALA A 150 -8.65 2.34 4.49
N LEU A 151 -9.63 1.82 3.73
CA LEU A 151 -9.68 0.43 3.32
C LEU A 151 -8.65 0.10 2.24
N ALA A 152 -8.39 0.98 1.27
CA ALA A 152 -7.36 0.80 0.24
C ALA A 152 -5.97 0.55 0.87
N GLY A 153 -5.69 1.17 2.03
CA GLY A 153 -4.53 0.82 2.84
C GLY A 153 -4.39 -0.67 3.19
N LEU A 154 -5.49 -1.43 3.29
CA LEU A 154 -5.48 -2.87 3.58
C LEU A 154 -5.10 -3.74 2.37
N GLU A 155 -5.05 -3.21 1.15
CA GLU A 155 -4.50 -3.91 -0.03
C GLU A 155 -3.03 -4.30 0.18
N GLU A 156 -2.34 -3.63 1.10
CA GLU A 156 -0.98 -3.99 1.51
C GLU A 156 -0.90 -5.37 2.17
N VAL A 157 -2.01 -5.81 2.78
CA VAL A 157 -2.19 -7.18 3.27
C VAL A 157 -2.27 -8.15 2.09
N TRP A 158 -2.99 -7.78 1.02
CA TRP A 158 -3.14 -8.59 -0.19
C TRP A 158 -1.80 -8.76 -0.88
N ARG A 159 -1.03 -7.68 -1.04
CA ARG A 159 0.30 -7.75 -1.61
C ARG A 159 1.23 -8.66 -0.79
N LEU A 160 1.20 -8.55 0.54
CA LEU A 160 1.99 -9.47 1.38
C LEU A 160 1.53 -10.92 1.20
N ALA A 161 0.22 -11.16 1.11
CA ALA A 161 -0.35 -12.48 0.87
C ALA A 161 0.11 -13.04 -0.49
N TYR A 162 0.12 -12.22 -1.55
CA TYR A 162 0.68 -12.57 -2.86
C TYR A 162 2.16 -12.94 -2.78
N ILE A 163 2.98 -12.11 -2.15
CA ILE A 163 4.41 -12.39 -1.97
C ILE A 163 4.61 -13.74 -1.26
N VAL A 164 3.85 -14.00 -0.19
CA VAL A 164 3.92 -15.28 0.54
C VAL A 164 3.50 -16.45 -0.36
N LEU A 165 2.38 -16.33 -1.08
CA LEU A 165 1.85 -17.37 -1.97
C LEU A 165 2.86 -17.71 -3.07
N ILE A 166 3.38 -16.69 -3.77
CA ILE A 166 4.37 -16.84 -4.84
C ILE A 166 5.66 -17.49 -4.31
N LEU A 167 6.14 -17.06 -3.14
CA LEU A 167 7.34 -17.66 -2.53
C LEU A 167 7.13 -19.13 -2.15
N ILE A 168 5.94 -19.51 -1.67
CA ILE A 168 5.60 -20.92 -1.39
C ILE A 168 5.60 -21.73 -2.69
N ILE A 169 5.06 -21.19 -3.77
CA ILE A 169 5.09 -21.81 -5.10
C ILE A 169 6.53 -21.99 -5.57
N PHE A 170 7.37 -20.95 -5.51
CA PHE A 170 8.78 -21.05 -5.90
C PHE A 170 9.56 -22.06 -5.07
N LYS A 171 9.33 -22.10 -3.74
CA LYS A 171 9.95 -23.09 -2.85
C LYS A 171 9.58 -24.52 -3.25
N LYS A 172 8.34 -24.74 -3.71
CA LYS A 172 7.83 -26.05 -4.14
C LYS A 172 8.35 -26.46 -5.52
N ILE A 173 8.38 -25.52 -6.48
CA ILE A 173 8.77 -25.80 -7.88
C ILE A 173 10.31 -25.86 -8.02
N PHE A 174 11.05 -25.04 -7.28
CA PHE A 174 12.51 -24.92 -7.40
C PHE A 174 13.26 -25.27 -6.10
N PRO A 175 13.05 -26.45 -5.48
CA PRO A 175 13.61 -26.78 -4.17
C PRO A 175 15.15 -26.77 -4.17
N ASN A 176 15.78 -27.23 -5.25
CA ASN A 176 17.24 -27.27 -5.37
C ASN A 176 17.86 -25.87 -5.36
N ARG A 177 17.26 -24.91 -6.08
CA ARG A 177 17.73 -23.50 -6.08
C ARG A 177 17.42 -22.83 -4.74
N TRP A 178 16.25 -23.12 -4.17
CA TRP A 178 15.83 -22.62 -2.86
C TRP A 178 16.80 -23.01 -1.73
N ASN A 179 17.28 -24.26 -1.74
CA ASN A 179 18.19 -24.81 -0.74
C ASN A 179 19.64 -24.35 -0.94
N LYS A 180 20.04 -24.00 -2.17
CA LYS A 180 21.35 -23.42 -2.48
C LYS A 180 21.54 -21.97 -2.00
N GLY A 181 20.49 -21.34 -1.46
CA GLY A 181 20.59 -20.02 -0.82
C GLY A 181 20.37 -18.82 -1.74
N SER A 182 20.08 -19.03 -3.03
CA SER A 182 19.71 -17.96 -3.98
C SER A 182 18.24 -17.53 -3.79
N ARG A 183 17.87 -17.13 -2.57
CA ARG A 183 16.49 -16.80 -2.22
C ARG A 183 16.10 -15.37 -2.59
N ASP A 184 17.09 -14.49 -2.73
CA ASP A 184 16.86 -13.08 -3.03
C ASP A 184 16.21 -12.89 -4.40
N ILE A 185 16.60 -13.66 -5.42
CA ILE A 185 15.95 -13.61 -6.73
C ILE A 185 14.47 -14.00 -6.67
N PHE A 186 14.10 -14.96 -5.82
CA PHE A 186 12.69 -15.34 -5.63
C PHE A 186 11.89 -14.25 -4.94
N VAL A 187 12.49 -13.52 -3.99
CA VAL A 187 11.85 -12.36 -3.34
C VAL A 187 11.68 -11.23 -4.34
N MET A 188 12.69 -10.93 -5.15
CA MET A 188 12.61 -9.89 -6.18
C MET A 188 11.55 -10.22 -7.24
N LEU A 189 11.49 -11.48 -7.69
CA LEU A 189 10.44 -11.94 -8.61
C LEU A 189 9.06 -11.90 -7.96
N ALA A 190 8.92 -12.33 -6.70
CA ALA A 190 7.64 -12.27 -6.00
C ALA A 190 7.15 -10.83 -5.83
N LEU A 191 8.06 -9.91 -5.47
CA LEU A 191 7.79 -8.48 -5.42
C LEU A 191 7.31 -7.97 -6.79
N PHE A 192 8.10 -8.20 -7.85
CA PHE A 192 7.78 -7.74 -9.19
C PHE A 192 6.44 -8.27 -9.71
N ILE A 193 6.17 -9.57 -9.55
CA ILE A 193 4.89 -10.18 -9.95
C ILE A 193 3.74 -9.60 -9.13
N SER A 194 3.90 -9.45 -7.81
CA SER A 194 2.86 -8.86 -6.96
C SER A 194 2.55 -7.41 -7.33
N SER A 195 3.54 -6.66 -7.81
CA SER A 195 3.36 -5.28 -8.29
C SER A 195 2.57 -5.23 -9.59
N ILE A 196 2.83 -6.14 -10.53
CA ILE A 196 2.01 -6.25 -11.76
C ILE A 196 0.56 -6.59 -11.41
N LEU A 197 0.35 -7.57 -10.51
CA LEU A 197 -1.00 -7.93 -10.06
C LEU A 197 -1.71 -6.76 -9.41
N PHE A 198 -1.03 -6.00 -8.54
CA PHE A 198 -1.56 -4.77 -7.95
C PHE A 198 -2.02 -3.76 -9.01
N GLY A 199 -1.23 -3.56 -10.07
CA GLY A 199 -1.62 -2.67 -11.17
C GLY A 199 -2.80 -3.19 -12.00
N ILE A 200 -2.91 -4.51 -12.19
CA ILE A 200 -4.07 -5.13 -12.86
C ILE A 200 -5.33 -4.93 -12.02
N ASP A 201 -5.24 -5.15 -10.71
CA ASP A 201 -6.35 -5.06 -9.75
C ASP A 201 -7.07 -3.72 -9.85
N HIS A 202 -6.33 -2.62 -9.95
CA HIS A 202 -6.88 -1.27 -10.09
C HIS A 202 -7.66 -1.05 -11.39
N THR A 203 -7.57 -1.96 -12.36
CA THR A 203 -8.34 -1.89 -13.61
C THR A 203 -9.48 -2.88 -13.67
N LEU A 204 -9.67 -3.70 -12.62
CA LEU A 204 -10.64 -4.79 -12.63
C LEU A 204 -12.07 -4.35 -12.38
N ASP A 205 -12.32 -3.19 -11.80
CA ASP A 205 -13.67 -2.67 -11.52
C ASP A 205 -14.23 -1.72 -12.57
N THR A 206 -13.40 -1.30 -13.54
CA THR A 206 -13.76 -0.30 -14.54
C THR A 206 -13.56 -0.79 -15.97
N GLU A 207 -14.48 -0.47 -16.86
CA GLU A 207 -14.39 -0.78 -18.29
C GLU A 207 -13.72 0.36 -19.06
N GLU A 208 -12.38 0.37 -19.04
CA GLU A 208 -11.61 1.38 -19.77
C GLU A 208 -11.08 0.92 -21.14
N SER A 209 -10.82 1.90 -22.01
CA SER A 209 -10.13 1.66 -23.29
C SER A 209 -8.73 1.08 -23.08
N TRP A 210 -8.21 0.34 -24.07
CA TRP A 210 -6.92 -0.34 -23.91
C TRP A 210 -5.75 0.60 -23.57
N PRO A 211 -5.59 1.79 -24.21
CA PRO A 211 -4.52 2.73 -23.84
C PRO A 211 -4.61 3.22 -22.39
N VAL A 212 -5.82 3.57 -21.93
CA VAL A 212 -6.08 4.01 -20.55
C VAL A 212 -5.76 2.87 -19.57
N ARG A 213 -6.24 1.65 -19.86
CA ARG A 213 -5.99 0.46 -19.04
C ARG A 213 -4.50 0.14 -18.91
N VAL A 214 -3.73 0.19 -20.00
CA VAL A 214 -2.27 -0.06 -19.95
C VAL A 214 -1.57 1.03 -19.14
N GLY A 215 -1.94 2.30 -19.32
CA GLY A 215 -1.41 3.41 -18.53
C GLY A 215 -1.69 3.25 -17.03
N ALA A 216 -2.91 2.86 -16.67
CA ALA A 216 -3.29 2.56 -15.30
C ALA A 216 -2.47 1.40 -14.72
N ILE A 217 -2.40 0.25 -15.42
CA ILE A 217 -1.63 -0.92 -14.97
C ILE A 217 -0.18 -0.55 -14.71
N VAL A 218 0.48 0.17 -15.62
CA VAL A 218 1.89 0.55 -15.45
C VAL A 218 2.06 1.53 -14.29
N THR A 219 1.19 2.53 -14.19
CA THR A 219 1.23 3.54 -13.12
C THR A 219 1.06 2.89 -11.76
N PHE A 220 0.00 2.12 -11.55
CA PHE A 220 -0.28 1.46 -10.28
C PHE A 220 0.69 0.33 -9.98
N ALA A 221 1.20 -0.39 -10.98
CA ALA A 221 2.26 -1.37 -10.74
C ALA A 221 3.54 -0.73 -10.21
N ASN A 222 3.91 0.46 -10.67
CA ASN A 222 5.05 1.20 -10.13
C ASN A 222 4.81 1.68 -8.68
N MET A 223 3.59 2.12 -8.37
CA MET A 223 3.21 2.46 -7.00
C MET A 223 3.24 1.23 -6.09
N GLY A 224 2.63 0.12 -6.52
CA GLY A 224 2.66 -1.17 -5.82
C GLY A 224 4.07 -1.73 -5.65
N PHE A 225 4.97 -1.49 -6.60
CA PHE A 225 6.39 -1.82 -6.47
C PHE A 225 7.08 -0.99 -5.39
N THR A 226 6.80 0.32 -5.35
CA THR A 226 7.34 1.24 -4.34
C THR A 226 6.88 0.83 -2.95
N PHE A 227 5.58 0.59 -2.76
CA PHE A 227 5.04 0.10 -1.51
C PHE A 227 5.60 -1.28 -1.13
N GLY A 228 5.77 -2.18 -2.09
CA GLY A 228 6.41 -3.47 -1.85
C GLY A 228 7.86 -3.35 -1.40
N LEU A 229 8.63 -2.42 -1.96
CA LEU A 229 9.98 -2.08 -1.47
C LEU A 229 9.93 -1.49 -0.06
N ILE A 230 9.01 -0.57 0.22
CA ILE A 230 8.79 -0.01 1.56
C ILE A 230 8.44 -1.12 2.55
N LEU A 231 7.57 -2.07 2.19
CA LEU A 231 7.19 -3.20 3.03
C LEU A 231 8.42 -4.07 3.39
N LEU A 232 9.25 -4.41 2.41
CA LEU A 232 10.45 -5.24 2.62
C LEU A 232 11.55 -4.48 3.38
N TRP A 233 11.73 -3.19 3.09
CA TRP A 233 12.66 -2.31 3.80
C TRP A 233 12.25 -2.12 5.26
N THR A 234 10.97 -1.82 5.48
CA THR A 234 10.47 -1.48 6.80
C THR A 234 10.18 -2.69 7.67
N ARG A 235 9.88 -3.83 7.04
CA ARG A 235 9.44 -5.07 7.68
C ARG A 235 8.22 -4.86 8.58
N ASN A 236 7.36 -3.91 8.22
CA ASN A 236 6.22 -3.52 9.01
C ASN A 236 5.00 -3.33 8.11
N LEU A 237 4.16 -4.36 8.03
CA LEU A 237 2.92 -4.34 7.24
C LEU A 237 2.05 -3.13 7.57
N TRP A 238 1.80 -2.89 8.86
CA TRP A 238 0.91 -1.81 9.29
C TRP A 238 1.45 -0.42 8.97
N LEU A 239 2.77 -0.27 8.85
CA LEU A 239 3.35 0.99 8.40
C LEU A 239 3.07 1.22 6.92
N ALA A 240 3.19 0.18 6.08
CA ALA A 240 2.81 0.29 4.67
C ALA A 240 1.31 0.63 4.53
N VAL A 241 0.45 -0.09 5.26
CA VAL A 241 -1.00 0.18 5.35
C VAL A 241 -1.29 1.64 5.67
N ILE A 242 -0.66 2.19 6.71
CA ILE A 242 -0.88 3.57 7.13
C ILE A 242 -0.31 4.56 6.12
N VAL A 243 0.86 4.31 5.53
CA VAL A 243 1.42 5.21 4.51
C VAL A 243 0.51 5.26 3.29
N HIS A 244 -0.02 4.12 2.86
CA HIS A 244 -0.98 4.03 1.75
C HIS A 244 -2.25 4.82 2.05
N ALA A 245 -2.97 4.44 3.11
CA ALA A 245 -4.21 5.12 3.50
C ALA A 245 -4.04 6.62 3.73
N VAL A 246 -2.95 7.07 4.38
CA VAL A 246 -2.71 8.49 4.61
C VAL A 246 -2.44 9.24 3.31
N TYR A 247 -1.73 8.63 2.36
CA TYR A 247 -1.50 9.27 1.08
C TYR A 247 -2.81 9.44 0.30
N ASP A 248 -3.65 8.42 0.26
CA ASP A 248 -4.93 8.45 -0.45
C ASP A 248 -5.87 9.48 0.19
N ILE A 249 -6.02 9.46 1.53
CA ILE A 249 -6.82 10.46 2.28
C ILE A 249 -6.37 11.90 1.98
N VAL A 250 -5.07 12.14 1.90
CA VAL A 250 -4.55 13.48 1.61
C VAL A 250 -4.78 13.85 0.13
N THR A 251 -4.74 12.87 -0.77
CA THR A 251 -5.07 13.04 -2.19
C THR A 251 -6.56 13.39 -2.36
N THR A 252 -7.45 12.66 -1.69
CA THR A 252 -8.89 12.97 -1.60
C THR A 252 -9.11 14.36 -1.01
N THR A 253 -8.41 14.71 0.08
CA THR A 253 -8.47 16.07 0.64
C THR A 253 -8.05 17.14 -0.38
N SER A 254 -7.09 16.81 -1.24
CA SER A 254 -6.66 17.68 -2.34
C SER A 254 -7.80 17.97 -3.30
N TRP A 255 -8.57 16.95 -3.70
CA TRP A 255 -9.70 17.09 -4.61
C TRP A 255 -10.87 17.87 -4.01
N TYR A 256 -11.18 17.68 -2.73
CA TYR A 256 -12.36 18.29 -2.12
C TYR A 256 -12.14 19.71 -1.57
N PHE A 257 -10.95 20.01 -1.05
CA PHE A 257 -10.77 21.19 -0.21
C PHE A 257 -9.58 22.07 -0.58
N PHE A 258 -8.46 21.49 -1.02
CA PHE A 258 -7.23 22.24 -1.20
C PHE A 258 -6.26 21.53 -2.14
N ASP A 259 -6.19 21.95 -3.40
CA ASP A 259 -5.41 21.32 -4.49
C ASP A 259 -3.96 20.93 -4.13
N TYR A 260 -3.31 21.66 -3.22
CA TYR A 260 -1.93 21.42 -2.78
C TYR A 260 -1.81 20.65 -1.44
N ALA A 261 -2.86 19.94 -1.01
CA ALA A 261 -2.89 19.25 0.27
C ALA A 261 -1.76 18.22 0.39
N VAL A 262 -1.50 17.47 -0.69
CA VAL A 262 -0.45 16.45 -0.73
C VAL A 262 0.94 17.07 -0.55
N GLU A 263 1.25 18.14 -1.28
CA GLU A 263 2.54 18.83 -1.21
C GLU A 263 2.76 19.49 0.15
N VAL A 264 1.74 20.15 0.69
CA VAL A 264 1.81 20.80 2.02
C VAL A 264 2.00 19.74 3.10
N PHE A 265 1.26 18.62 3.05
CA PHE A 265 1.44 17.53 3.99
C PHE A 265 2.83 16.92 3.88
N ALA A 266 3.33 16.66 2.67
CA ALA A 266 4.69 16.16 2.45
C ALA A 266 5.76 17.11 3.01
N PHE A 267 5.58 18.42 2.85
CA PHE A 267 6.48 19.42 3.44
C PHE A 267 6.47 19.38 4.97
N VAL A 268 5.29 19.29 5.60
CA VAL A 268 5.17 19.13 7.06
C VAL A 268 5.87 17.84 7.52
N VAL A 269 5.64 16.72 6.83
CA VAL A 269 6.29 15.44 7.11
C VAL A 269 7.81 15.54 6.96
N LEU A 270 8.32 16.27 5.96
CA LEU A 270 9.75 16.51 5.76
C LEU A 270 10.37 17.26 6.93
N VAL A 271 9.75 18.36 7.37
CA VAL A 271 10.21 19.12 8.54
C VAL A 271 10.24 18.24 9.79
N LEU A 272 9.18 17.46 10.03
CA LEU A 272 9.12 16.51 11.14
C LEU A 272 10.20 15.43 11.03
N HIS A 273 10.44 14.90 9.83
CA HIS A 273 11.49 13.90 9.59
C HIS A 273 12.87 14.44 9.97
N ILE A 274 13.21 15.65 9.52
CA ILE A 274 14.50 16.30 9.81
C ILE A 274 14.68 16.52 11.33
N ILE A 275 13.63 16.98 12.03
CA ILE A 275 13.65 17.18 13.48
C ILE A 275 13.90 15.86 14.19
N LEU A 276 13.08 14.84 13.91
CA LEU A 276 13.18 13.52 14.54
C LEU A 276 14.55 12.87 14.26
N PHE A 277 15.06 13.01 13.04
CA PHE A 277 16.32 12.42 12.61
C PHE A 277 17.49 13.06 13.35
N THR A 278 17.46 14.39 13.47
CA THR A 278 18.46 15.15 14.22
C THR A 278 18.49 14.74 15.70
N ILE A 279 17.31 14.58 16.33
CA ILE A 279 17.20 14.14 17.72
C ILE A 279 17.75 12.72 17.90
N GLU A 280 17.36 11.77 17.03
CA GLU A 280 17.82 10.38 17.11
C GLU A 280 19.34 10.28 16.90
N LYS A 281 19.90 11.03 15.94
CA LYS A 281 21.34 11.08 15.67
C LYS A 281 22.12 11.62 16.88
N ARG A 282 21.62 12.67 17.54
CA ARG A 282 22.24 13.22 18.75
C ARG A 282 22.20 12.20 19.89
N LYS A 283 21.06 11.54 20.13
CA LYS A 283 20.95 10.53 21.20
C LYS A 283 21.96 9.38 21.01
N LYS A 284 22.06 8.83 19.79
CA LYS A 284 23.03 7.76 19.49
C LYS A 284 24.48 8.18 19.74
N LYS A 285 24.83 9.45 19.55
CA LYS A 285 26.17 9.98 19.82
C LYS A 285 26.46 10.05 21.33
N TYR A 286 25.47 10.36 22.16
CA TYR A 286 25.62 10.40 23.62
C TYR A 286 25.58 9.02 24.28
N ASP A 287 24.86 8.07 23.69
CA ASP A 287 24.75 6.69 24.18
C ASP A 287 25.94 5.79 23.74
N GLN A 288 26.92 6.30 22.99
CA GLN A 288 28.15 5.57 22.66
C GLN A 288 29.10 5.58 23.86
N PRO A 289 29.58 4.41 24.35
CA PRO A 289 30.50 4.35 25.47
C PRO A 289 31.83 5.03 25.11
N ILE A 290 32.34 5.85 26.05
CA ILE A 290 33.64 6.50 26.01
C ILE A 290 34.73 5.42 26.19
N GLU A 291 34.94 4.56 25.19
CA GLU A 291 35.95 3.49 25.25
C GLU A 291 36.84 3.45 24.01
N SER A 292 36.87 4.53 23.22
CA SER A 292 37.74 4.66 22.04
C SER A 292 38.59 5.92 22.03
N LEU A 293 38.92 6.47 23.19
CA LEU A 293 40.07 7.37 23.27
C LEU A 293 41.33 6.49 23.17
N PRO A 294 42.18 6.64 22.13
CA PRO A 294 43.47 5.97 22.14
C PRO A 294 44.21 6.44 23.38
N MET A 295 44.65 5.49 24.21
CA MET A 295 45.62 5.76 25.26
C MET A 295 46.83 6.39 24.55
N ALA A 296 47.03 7.69 24.79
CA ALA A 296 48.24 8.37 24.33
C ALA A 296 49.43 7.70 25.02
N GLU A 297 50.30 7.08 24.22
CA GLU A 297 51.66 6.69 24.63
C GLU A 297 52.54 7.93 24.80
#